data_AF-A0A948WBS8-F1
#
_entry.id   AF-A0A948WBS8-F1
#
_cell.length_a   1.000
_cell.length_b   1.000
_cell.length_c   1.000
_cell.angle_alpha   90.00
_cell.angle_beta   90.00
_cell.angle_gamma   90.00
#
_symmetry.space_group_name_H-M   'P 1'
#
loop_
_entity.id
_entity.type
_entity.pdbx_description
1 polymer ?
#
loop_
_entity_poly.entity_id
_entity_poly.type
_entity_poly.pdbx_seq_one_letter_code
_entity_poly.pdbx_strand_id
1 'polypeptide(L)'
;MPASATRSFSNADPRVRYHDIRDALQELQLRPSKGLGQNFLRDANIARLIATTAVPQGSPFALEIGPGLGAITAHLLGICRQVLALEKDARLADWLRRKLPEGRGLTVETADAVTYDWRPLMIHGPFPLIGNLPYYVTSPVLRNFLGPVSPAARAVFGVQDEFAVRMSAKPGTADYSALTVRLQRLWSISRERSLGPGVFFPEPAVSSAIVVLEPLPPRTYPPVRAAFFDDIVQRGFSQRRKQLRNLIEIEPEKWGEWCNRHAVPPTCRAENLSVAQWVDLAAAMDPAAATVAQHDHELFDVVDEHNRVLRTAPRCEVHGQNLRHRSVHVLIFNAAGELLLQKRSAWKDREPLKWDSSAAGHLDSGEDYARAAARETEEELGVQSNLESVGRISASAETGHEFVEVFTGIHEGPFVLPPAEVEAAEFFEPATIDQWMRSRPGDFAPGFRETWRLYSETARRR
;
A
#
# COMPACT_ATOMS: atom_id res chain seq x y z
N MET A 1 19.16 -16.15 -59.75
CA MET A 1 20.12 -16.37 -58.65
C MET A 1 21.40 -15.62 -58.99
N PRO A 2 22.08 -14.95 -58.04
CA PRO A 2 21.74 -14.70 -56.63
C PRO A 2 21.36 -13.23 -56.38
N ALA A 3 20.38 -12.88 -55.54
CA ALA A 3 20.30 -13.02 -54.08
C ALA A 3 21.30 -12.10 -53.35
N SER A 4 20.82 -10.93 -52.90
CA SER A 4 21.51 -10.03 -51.97
C SER A 4 20.78 -10.10 -50.63
N ALA A 5 21.48 -10.67 -49.65
CA ALA A 5 21.01 -11.06 -48.33
C ALA A 5 20.42 -9.90 -47.51
N THR A 6 19.24 -10.17 -46.97
CA THR A 6 18.67 -9.57 -45.76
C THR A 6 19.69 -9.71 -44.62
N ARG A 7 20.23 -8.59 -44.13
CA ARG A 7 21.01 -8.57 -42.90
C ARG A 7 20.06 -8.69 -41.71
N SER A 8 20.09 -9.86 -41.07
CA SER A 8 19.49 -10.13 -39.78
C SER A 8 20.11 -9.23 -38.70
N PHE A 9 19.31 -8.43 -38.03
CA PHE A 9 19.73 -7.73 -36.82
C PHE A 9 19.43 -8.60 -35.60
N SER A 10 20.40 -9.46 -35.25
CA SER A 10 20.46 -10.06 -33.93
C SER A 10 21.21 -9.13 -32.98
N ASN A 11 20.53 -8.64 -31.94
CA ASN A 11 21.19 -8.17 -30.72
C ASN A 11 20.24 -8.37 -29.54
N ALA A 12 20.13 -9.62 -29.11
CA ALA A 12 19.76 -10.00 -27.76
C ALA A 12 21.03 -10.53 -27.06
N ASP A 13 21.15 -10.35 -25.74
CA ASP A 13 22.24 -10.98 -24.96
C ASP A 13 22.25 -12.50 -25.26
N PRO A 14 23.38 -13.07 -25.71
CA PRO A 14 23.47 -14.48 -26.10
C PRO A 14 23.20 -15.48 -24.97
N ARG A 15 22.96 -15.03 -23.73
CA ARG A 15 22.72 -15.87 -22.55
C ARG A 15 21.25 -16.13 -22.20
N VAL A 16 20.30 -15.58 -22.95
CA VAL A 16 18.87 -15.89 -22.80
C VAL A 16 18.31 -16.25 -24.18
N ARG A 17 18.39 -17.53 -24.56
CA ARG A 17 17.64 -18.02 -25.72
C ARG A 17 16.17 -18.01 -25.33
N TYR A 18 15.35 -17.24 -26.04
CA TYR A 18 13.90 -17.40 -26.02
C TYR A 18 13.62 -18.88 -26.32
N HIS A 19 13.19 -19.65 -25.31
CA HIS A 19 12.70 -20.99 -25.58
C HIS A 19 11.43 -20.83 -26.40
N ASP A 20 11.32 -21.61 -27.48
CA ASP A 20 10.06 -21.70 -28.20
C ASP A 20 9.00 -22.10 -27.17
N ILE A 21 7.97 -21.28 -27.02
CA ILE A 21 6.89 -21.52 -26.07
C ILE A 21 6.30 -22.92 -26.29
N ARG A 22 6.27 -23.41 -27.54
CA ARG A 22 5.80 -24.76 -27.85
C ARG A 22 6.70 -25.83 -27.25
N ASP A 23 8.02 -25.67 -27.35
CA ASP A 23 8.98 -26.63 -26.79
C ASP A 23 8.87 -26.65 -25.26
N ALA A 24 8.77 -25.47 -24.63
CA ALA A 24 8.59 -25.37 -23.18
C ALA A 24 7.28 -26.02 -22.71
N LEU A 25 6.17 -25.79 -23.43
CA LEU A 25 4.88 -26.40 -23.12
C LEU A 25 4.87 -27.92 -23.35
N GLN A 26 5.59 -28.40 -24.37
CA GLN A 26 5.77 -29.84 -24.63
C GLN A 26 6.59 -30.50 -23.53
N GLU A 27 7.71 -29.91 -23.13
CA GLU A 27 8.54 -30.38 -22.01
C GLU A 27 7.73 -30.47 -20.72
N LEU A 28 6.86 -29.48 -20.48
CA LEU A 28 5.96 -29.44 -19.32
C LEU A 28 4.74 -30.35 -19.44
N GLN A 29 4.51 -30.96 -20.60
CA GLN A 29 3.26 -31.65 -20.96
C GLN A 29 2.02 -30.81 -20.59
N LEU A 30 2.12 -29.49 -20.75
CA LEU A 30 1.15 -28.52 -20.28
C LEU A 30 0.35 -27.97 -21.47
N ARG A 31 -0.98 -28.07 -21.38
CA ARG A 31 -1.89 -27.35 -22.28
C ARG A 31 -2.29 -26.04 -21.60
N PRO A 32 -2.17 -24.87 -22.27
CA PRO A 32 -2.59 -23.60 -21.70
C PRO A 32 -4.01 -23.66 -21.17
N SER A 33 -4.19 -23.33 -19.90
CA SER A 33 -5.48 -23.41 -19.23
C SER A 33 -6.32 -22.17 -19.52
N LYS A 34 -7.49 -22.35 -20.14
CA LYS A 34 -8.49 -21.29 -20.28
C LYS A 34 -9.00 -20.81 -18.91
N GLY A 35 -9.13 -21.70 -17.94
CA GLY A 35 -9.58 -21.37 -16.58
C GLY A 35 -8.58 -20.52 -15.80
N LEU A 36 -7.28 -20.66 -16.09
CA LEU A 36 -6.24 -19.80 -15.52
C LEU A 36 -5.92 -18.58 -16.39
N GLY A 37 -6.58 -18.41 -17.54
CA GLY A 37 -6.36 -17.29 -18.46
C GLY A 37 -4.94 -17.21 -19.01
N GLN A 38 -4.24 -18.35 -19.14
CA GLN A 38 -2.83 -18.39 -19.55
C GLN A 38 -2.65 -17.97 -21.01
N ASN A 39 -2.13 -16.77 -21.22
CA ASN A 39 -1.64 -16.26 -22.50
C ASN A 39 -0.19 -15.82 -22.31
N PHE A 40 0.76 -16.60 -22.83
CA PHE A 40 2.19 -16.38 -22.61
C PHE A 40 2.73 -15.33 -23.57
N LEU A 41 3.45 -14.34 -23.07
CA LEU A 41 4.09 -13.32 -23.89
C LEU A 41 5.21 -13.96 -24.72
N ARG A 42 5.12 -13.85 -26.06
CA ARG A 42 6.09 -14.43 -27.00
C ARG A 42 7.02 -13.42 -27.67
N ASP A 43 6.71 -12.13 -27.55
CA ASP A 43 7.50 -11.06 -28.16
C ASP A 43 8.55 -10.53 -27.17
N ALA A 44 9.82 -10.78 -27.51
CA ALA A 44 10.98 -10.34 -26.72
C ALA A 44 11.09 -8.83 -26.56
N ASN A 45 10.71 -8.06 -27.57
CA ASN A 45 10.79 -6.60 -27.51
C ASN A 45 9.72 -6.03 -26.57
N ILE A 46 8.52 -6.62 -26.57
CA ILE A 46 7.46 -6.26 -25.63
C ILE A 46 7.83 -6.67 -24.20
N ALA A 47 8.39 -7.87 -24.00
CA ALA A 47 8.84 -8.31 -22.68
C ALA A 47 9.92 -7.38 -22.11
N ARG A 48 10.90 -7.01 -22.94
CA ARG A 48 11.93 -6.02 -22.58
C ARG A 48 11.31 -4.66 -22.27
N LEU A 49 10.38 -4.19 -23.10
CA LEU A 49 9.70 -2.90 -22.87
C LEU A 49 9.02 -2.87 -21.51
N ILE A 50 8.19 -3.88 -21.19
CA ILE A 50 7.51 -3.99 -19.89
C ILE A 50 8.52 -3.93 -18.75
N ALA A 51 9.58 -4.74 -18.80
CA ALA A 51 10.62 -4.77 -17.77
C ALA A 51 11.29 -3.39 -17.59
N THR A 52 11.73 -2.76 -18.68
CA THR A 52 12.45 -1.46 -18.62
C THR A 52 11.55 -0.28 -18.28
N THR A 53 10.24 -0.36 -18.58
CA THR A 53 9.26 0.63 -18.13
C THR A 53 8.98 0.49 -16.64
N ALA A 54 8.93 -0.74 -16.14
CA ALA A 54 8.59 -1.00 -14.75
C ALA A 54 9.75 -0.74 -13.79
N VAL A 55 10.96 -1.15 -14.17
CA VAL A 55 12.08 -1.23 -13.23
C VAL A 55 13.25 -0.36 -13.67
N PRO A 56 13.64 0.63 -12.85
CA PRO A 56 14.90 1.33 -13.04
C PRO A 56 16.10 0.36 -13.03
N GLN A 57 17.12 0.67 -13.83
CA GLN A 57 18.37 -0.09 -13.83
C GLN A 57 19.01 -0.04 -12.43
N GLY A 58 19.36 -1.20 -11.89
CA GLY A 58 20.02 -1.32 -10.59
C GLY A 58 19.06 -1.36 -9.40
N SER A 59 17.75 -1.48 -9.63
CA SER A 59 16.79 -1.68 -8.53
C SER A 59 17.17 -2.88 -7.65
N PRO A 60 17.13 -2.73 -6.31
CA PRO A 60 17.58 -3.76 -5.40
C PRO A 60 16.66 -4.99 -5.42
N PHE A 61 15.36 -4.77 -5.64
CA PHE A 61 14.32 -5.79 -5.59
C PHE A 61 13.19 -5.43 -6.56
N ALA A 62 12.55 -6.44 -7.15
CA ALA A 62 11.32 -6.32 -7.94
C ALA A 62 10.44 -7.56 -7.73
N LEU A 63 9.12 -7.37 -7.79
CA LEU A 63 8.13 -8.43 -7.69
C LEU A 63 7.42 -8.64 -9.03
N GLU A 64 7.47 -9.85 -9.57
CA GLU A 64 6.73 -10.25 -10.76
C GLU A 64 5.57 -11.19 -10.39
N ILE A 65 4.35 -10.84 -10.77
CA ILE A 65 3.15 -11.65 -10.61
C ILE A 65 2.85 -12.37 -11.93
N GLY A 66 2.76 -13.70 -11.86
CA GLY A 66 2.44 -14.55 -13.00
C GLY A 66 3.56 -14.55 -14.06
N PRO A 67 4.80 -14.96 -13.71
CA PRO A 67 5.93 -14.99 -14.64
C PRO A 67 5.71 -15.94 -15.82
N GLY A 68 4.86 -16.97 -15.67
CA GLY A 68 4.58 -17.95 -16.70
C GLY A 68 5.84 -18.69 -17.15
N LEU A 69 6.25 -18.47 -18.40
CA LEU A 69 7.49 -19.03 -18.97
C LEU A 69 8.71 -18.11 -18.82
N GLY A 70 8.59 -17.04 -18.02
CA GLY A 70 9.71 -16.19 -17.62
C GLY A 70 10.15 -15.17 -18.67
N ALA A 71 9.25 -14.81 -19.60
CA ALA A 71 9.54 -13.87 -20.68
C ALA A 71 9.98 -12.49 -20.15
N ILE A 72 9.28 -11.97 -19.13
CA ILE A 72 9.62 -10.70 -18.47
C ILE A 72 10.70 -10.95 -17.41
N THR A 73 10.59 -12.02 -16.62
CA THR A 73 11.58 -12.44 -15.61
C THR A 73 13.00 -12.40 -16.12
N ALA A 74 13.26 -12.94 -17.31
CA ALA A 74 14.61 -12.99 -17.87
C ALA A 74 15.22 -11.59 -18.13
N HIS A 75 14.39 -10.60 -18.46
CA HIS A 75 14.83 -9.21 -18.58
C HIS A 75 14.99 -8.54 -17.22
N LEU A 76 14.11 -8.82 -16.25
CA LEU A 76 14.21 -8.31 -14.88
C LEU A 76 15.53 -8.71 -14.23
N LEU A 77 16.00 -9.95 -14.43
CA LEU A 77 17.29 -10.43 -13.91
C LEU A 77 18.50 -9.72 -14.51
N GLY A 78 18.34 -9.03 -15.65
CA GLY A 78 19.40 -8.20 -16.24
C GLY A 78 19.47 -6.79 -15.65
N ILE A 79 18.45 -6.35 -14.92
CA ILE A 79 18.31 -4.96 -14.45
C ILE A 79 18.05 -4.82 -12.95
N CYS A 80 17.61 -5.89 -12.27
CA CYS A 80 17.36 -5.95 -10.83
C CYS A 80 18.41 -6.82 -10.14
N ARG A 81 18.75 -6.51 -8.89
CA ARG A 81 19.61 -7.38 -8.07
C ARG A 81 18.88 -8.63 -7.58
N GLN A 82 17.61 -8.46 -7.20
CA GLN A 82 16.74 -9.56 -6.77
C GLN A 82 15.38 -9.44 -7.47
N VAL A 83 14.82 -10.58 -7.86
CA VAL A 83 13.49 -10.72 -8.44
C VAL A 83 12.78 -11.82 -7.67
N LEU A 84 11.62 -11.50 -7.10
CA LEU A 84 10.67 -12.50 -6.60
C LEU A 84 9.60 -12.70 -7.66
N ALA A 85 9.36 -13.94 -8.05
CA ALA A 85 8.34 -14.30 -9.03
C ALA A 85 7.26 -15.17 -8.39
N LEU A 86 6.02 -14.68 -8.35
CA LEU A 86 4.87 -15.40 -7.78
C LEU A 86 4.11 -16.11 -8.90
N GLU A 87 4.15 -17.44 -8.89
CA GLU A 87 3.47 -18.27 -9.90
C GLU A 87 2.47 -19.22 -9.25
N LYS A 88 1.22 -19.17 -9.69
CA LYS A 88 0.15 -20.00 -9.12
C LYS A 88 0.20 -21.43 -9.64
N ASP A 89 0.61 -21.65 -10.90
CA ASP A 89 0.76 -22.99 -11.47
C ASP A 89 2.10 -23.61 -11.04
N ALA A 90 2.06 -24.55 -10.09
CA ALA A 90 3.25 -25.23 -9.56
C ALA A 90 4.17 -25.78 -10.65
N ARG A 91 3.62 -26.25 -11.78
CA ARG A 91 4.42 -26.81 -12.88
C ARG A 91 5.27 -25.74 -13.55
N LEU A 92 4.70 -24.53 -13.75
CA LEU A 92 5.42 -23.39 -14.30
C LEU A 92 6.46 -22.88 -13.31
N ALA A 93 6.13 -22.81 -12.02
CA ALA A 93 7.07 -22.45 -10.96
C ALA A 93 8.29 -23.38 -10.94
N ASP A 94 8.07 -24.70 -10.95
CA ASP A 94 9.13 -25.71 -10.95
C ASP A 94 9.96 -25.68 -12.24
N TRP A 95 9.32 -25.39 -13.37
CA TRP A 95 10.03 -25.20 -14.63
C TRP A 95 10.94 -23.98 -14.60
N LEU A 96 10.45 -22.85 -14.08
CA LEU A 96 11.25 -21.63 -13.93
C LEU A 96 12.46 -21.85 -13.02
N ARG A 97 12.27 -22.51 -11.86
CA ARG A 97 13.38 -22.86 -10.94
C ARG A 97 14.46 -23.69 -11.63
N ARG A 98 14.07 -24.64 -12.49
CA ARG A 98 15.01 -25.48 -13.25
C ARG A 98 15.73 -24.74 -14.38
N LYS A 99 15.04 -23.86 -15.10
CA LYS A 99 15.57 -23.17 -16.29
C LYS A 99 16.40 -21.94 -15.96
N LEU A 100 16.06 -21.25 -14.88
CA LEU A 100 16.75 -20.07 -14.38
C LEU A 100 17.35 -20.43 -13.03
N PRO A 101 18.49 -21.17 -13.01
CA PRO A 101 19.04 -21.72 -11.77
C PRO A 101 19.38 -20.63 -10.75
N GLU A 102 19.26 -21.01 -9.49
CA GLU A 102 19.57 -20.19 -8.31
C GLU A 102 20.99 -19.61 -8.42
N GLY A 103 21.15 -18.35 -7.97
CA GLY A 103 22.41 -17.59 -8.06
C GLY A 103 22.38 -16.36 -8.98
N ARG A 104 21.29 -16.14 -9.74
CA ARG A 104 21.05 -14.90 -10.52
C ARG A 104 20.18 -13.86 -9.81
N GLY A 105 19.90 -14.05 -8.52
CA GLY A 105 18.96 -13.19 -7.78
C GLY A 105 17.49 -13.49 -8.03
N LEU A 106 17.14 -14.63 -8.64
CA LEU A 106 15.74 -15.07 -8.80
C LEU A 106 15.29 -15.90 -7.59
N THR A 107 14.13 -15.57 -7.03
CA THR A 107 13.35 -16.44 -6.15
C THR A 107 12.01 -16.71 -6.83
N VAL A 108 11.59 -17.98 -6.89
CA VAL A 108 10.30 -18.35 -7.47
C VAL A 108 9.45 -19.00 -6.38
N GLU A 109 8.30 -18.42 -6.11
CA GLU A 109 7.35 -18.92 -5.12
C GLU A 109 6.08 -19.42 -5.79
N THR A 110 5.61 -20.57 -5.33
CA THR A 110 4.36 -21.15 -5.80
C THR A 110 3.22 -20.60 -4.95
N ALA A 111 2.58 -19.53 -5.39
CA ALA A 111 1.60 -18.80 -4.59
C ALA A 111 0.51 -18.14 -5.43
N ASP A 112 -0.66 -17.91 -4.82
CA ASP A 112 -1.74 -17.11 -5.40
C ASP A 112 -1.58 -15.64 -4.99
N ALA A 113 -1.26 -14.77 -5.96
CA ALA A 113 -1.10 -13.34 -5.72
C ALA A 113 -2.36 -12.65 -5.16
N VAL A 114 -3.55 -13.23 -5.34
CA VAL A 114 -4.79 -12.68 -4.79
C VAL A 114 -4.80 -12.71 -3.26
N THR A 115 -4.21 -13.73 -2.66
CA THR A 115 -4.18 -13.96 -1.20
C THR A 115 -2.77 -13.94 -0.63
N TYR A 116 -1.79 -13.53 -1.44
CA TYR A 116 -0.40 -13.53 -1.02
C TYR A 116 -0.17 -12.44 0.02
N ASP A 117 0.45 -12.82 1.13
CA ASP A 117 0.84 -11.88 2.17
C ASP A 117 2.14 -11.17 1.77
N TRP A 118 2.02 -9.92 1.35
CA TRP A 118 3.16 -9.10 0.96
C TRP A 118 3.84 -8.40 2.14
N ARG A 119 3.26 -8.45 3.36
CA ARG A 119 3.78 -7.72 4.54
C ARG A 119 5.24 -8.07 4.86
N PRO A 120 5.70 -9.34 4.78
CA PRO A 120 7.11 -9.68 4.95
C PRO A 120 8.05 -9.04 3.92
N LEU A 121 7.56 -8.67 2.75
CA LEU A 121 8.35 -8.05 1.69
C LEU A 121 8.67 -6.57 1.97
N MET A 122 8.04 -5.95 2.97
CA MET A 122 8.30 -4.56 3.36
C MET A 122 9.75 -4.32 3.79
N ILE A 123 10.48 -5.38 4.17
CA ILE A 123 11.92 -5.34 4.47
C ILE A 123 12.76 -4.79 3.30
N HIS A 124 12.25 -4.89 2.06
CA HIS A 124 12.89 -4.40 0.85
C HIS A 124 12.60 -2.90 0.59
N GLY A 125 11.67 -2.31 1.34
CA GLY A 125 11.09 -1.00 1.05
C GLY A 125 10.14 -1.06 -0.14
N PRO A 126 9.60 0.09 -0.60
CA PRO A 126 8.77 0.13 -1.79
C PRO A 126 9.52 -0.40 -3.01
N PHE A 127 8.91 -1.30 -3.79
CA PHE A 127 9.55 -1.94 -4.94
C PHE A 127 8.69 -1.90 -6.21
N PRO A 128 9.29 -2.03 -7.41
CA PRO A 128 8.54 -2.21 -8.64
C PRO A 128 7.72 -3.49 -8.63
N LEU A 129 6.44 -3.37 -9.03
CA LEU A 129 5.50 -4.48 -9.18
C LEU A 129 5.16 -4.68 -10.67
N ILE A 130 5.31 -5.89 -11.18
CA ILE A 130 5.18 -6.20 -12.60
C ILE A 130 4.25 -7.40 -12.78
N GLY A 131 3.47 -7.44 -13.85
CA GLY A 131 2.77 -8.67 -14.22
C GLY A 131 2.02 -8.60 -15.54
N ASN A 132 1.89 -9.73 -16.23
CA ASN A 132 0.95 -9.87 -17.34
C ASN A 132 -0.30 -10.59 -16.82
N LEU A 133 -1.24 -9.83 -16.26
CA LEU A 133 -2.26 -10.38 -15.36
C LEU A 133 -3.42 -11.03 -16.15
N PRO A 134 -3.81 -12.27 -15.77
CA PRO A 134 -5.04 -12.88 -16.29
C PRO A 134 -6.29 -12.11 -15.86
N TYR A 135 -7.28 -12.08 -16.75
CA TYR A 135 -8.41 -11.14 -16.68
C TYR A 135 -9.29 -11.29 -15.44
N TYR A 136 -9.49 -12.52 -14.96
CA TYR A 136 -10.36 -12.80 -13.82
C TYR A 136 -9.70 -12.49 -12.46
N VAL A 137 -8.36 -12.37 -12.42
CA VAL A 137 -7.60 -12.08 -11.18
C VAL A 137 -7.10 -10.64 -11.10
N THR A 138 -7.16 -9.85 -12.18
CA THR A 138 -6.63 -8.48 -12.18
C THR A 138 -7.20 -7.64 -11.05
N SER A 139 -8.53 -7.50 -10.92
CA SER A 139 -9.14 -6.66 -9.88
C SER A 139 -8.79 -7.11 -8.45
N PRO A 140 -8.87 -8.42 -8.08
CA PRO A 140 -8.39 -8.87 -6.77
C PRO A 140 -6.90 -8.63 -6.52
N VAL A 141 -6.02 -8.83 -7.52
CA VAL A 141 -4.58 -8.57 -7.38
C VAL A 141 -4.32 -7.08 -7.14
N LEU A 142 -4.96 -6.19 -7.90
CA LEU A 142 -4.82 -4.74 -7.69
C LEU A 142 -5.32 -4.34 -6.29
N ARG A 143 -6.39 -4.96 -5.79
CA ARG A 143 -6.87 -4.71 -4.42
C ARG A 143 -5.86 -5.14 -3.36
N ASN A 144 -5.22 -6.29 -3.52
CA ASN A 144 -4.25 -6.81 -2.55
C ASN A 144 -2.99 -5.93 -2.51
N PHE A 145 -2.45 -5.55 -3.66
CA PHE A 145 -1.15 -4.89 -3.74
C PHE A 145 -1.21 -3.37 -3.83
N LEU A 146 -2.30 -2.76 -4.30
CA LEU A 146 -2.38 -1.33 -4.61
C LEU A 146 -3.42 -0.58 -3.77
N GLY A 147 -3.75 -1.14 -2.60
CA GLY A 147 -4.62 -0.51 -1.60
C GLY A 147 -3.95 0.68 -0.87
N PRO A 148 -4.61 1.20 0.19
CA PRO A 148 -4.09 2.32 0.98
C PRO A 148 -2.69 2.06 1.55
N VAL A 149 -2.44 0.83 2.01
CA VAL A 149 -1.08 0.34 2.23
C VAL A 149 -0.67 -0.48 1.01
N SER A 150 0.45 -0.10 0.42
CA SER A 150 0.99 -0.77 -0.75
C SER A 150 2.51 -0.91 -0.62
N PRO A 151 3.06 -2.09 -0.97
CA PRO A 151 4.50 -2.26 -1.09
C PRO A 151 5.05 -1.74 -2.43
N ALA A 152 4.19 -1.30 -3.36
CA ALA A 152 4.62 -0.93 -4.70
C ALA A 152 5.15 0.51 -4.74
N ALA A 153 6.35 0.71 -5.28
CA ALA A 153 6.88 2.04 -5.63
C ALA A 153 6.40 2.53 -7.00
N ARG A 154 6.08 1.57 -7.87
CA ARG A 154 5.55 1.71 -9.22
C ARG A 154 4.94 0.37 -9.60
N ALA A 155 3.85 0.35 -10.36
CA ALA A 155 3.29 -0.88 -10.89
C ALA A 155 3.10 -0.82 -12.41
N VAL A 156 3.46 -1.89 -13.11
CA VAL A 156 3.30 -2.00 -14.57
C VAL A 156 2.66 -3.33 -14.92
N PHE A 157 1.50 -3.26 -15.56
CA PHE A 157 0.75 -4.46 -15.91
C PHE A 157 0.39 -4.53 -17.39
N GLY A 158 0.48 -5.73 -17.95
CA GLY A 158 -0.27 -6.11 -19.13
C GLY A 158 -1.69 -6.52 -18.72
N VAL A 159 -2.71 -5.82 -19.22
CA VAL A 159 -4.14 -6.10 -18.98
C VAL A 159 -4.94 -5.97 -20.28
N GLN A 160 -6.22 -6.37 -20.30
CA GLN A 160 -7.07 -6.13 -21.48
C GLN A 160 -7.23 -4.64 -21.77
N ASP A 161 -7.37 -4.28 -23.05
CA ASP A 161 -7.51 -2.87 -23.42
C ASP A 161 -8.76 -2.22 -22.79
N GLU A 162 -9.90 -2.90 -22.75
CA GLU A 162 -11.13 -2.40 -22.09
C GLU A 162 -10.90 -2.16 -20.59
N PHE A 163 -10.19 -3.07 -19.92
CA PHE A 163 -9.87 -2.92 -18.51
C PHE A 163 -8.89 -1.75 -18.28
N ALA A 164 -7.89 -1.59 -19.16
CA ALA A 164 -7.00 -0.43 -19.14
C ALA A 164 -7.77 0.88 -19.33
N VAL A 165 -8.70 0.94 -20.30
CA VAL A 165 -9.58 2.10 -20.51
C VAL A 165 -10.34 2.43 -19.24
N ARG A 166 -10.93 1.42 -18.59
CA ARG A 166 -11.67 1.58 -17.34
C ARG A 166 -10.80 2.10 -16.19
N MET A 167 -9.57 1.60 -16.04
CA MET A 167 -8.62 2.07 -15.03
C MET A 167 -8.24 3.55 -15.23
N SER A 168 -7.99 3.95 -16.48
CA SER A 168 -7.59 5.31 -16.84
C SER A 168 -8.75 6.21 -17.29
N ALA A 169 -10.00 5.81 -17.04
CA ALA A 169 -11.17 6.53 -17.50
C ALA A 169 -11.24 7.93 -16.88
N LYS A 170 -11.79 8.90 -17.63
CA LYS A 170 -12.01 10.27 -17.17
C LYS A 170 -13.45 10.48 -16.70
N PRO A 171 -13.71 11.44 -15.80
CA PRO A 171 -15.09 11.77 -15.39
C PRO A 171 -15.99 12.07 -16.59
N GLY A 172 -17.24 11.64 -16.50
CA GLY A 172 -18.26 11.80 -17.55
C GLY A 172 -18.17 10.78 -18.69
N THR A 173 -17.20 9.86 -18.67
CA THR A 173 -17.09 8.80 -19.69
C THR A 173 -17.85 7.53 -19.30
N ALA A 174 -18.17 6.69 -20.29
CA ALA A 174 -18.97 5.48 -20.08
C ALA A 174 -18.26 4.41 -19.22
N ASP A 175 -16.93 4.43 -19.21
CA ASP A 175 -16.09 3.47 -18.48
C ASP A 175 -15.71 3.97 -17.08
N TYR A 176 -16.00 5.23 -16.75
CA TYR A 176 -15.71 5.78 -15.43
C TYR A 176 -16.57 5.12 -14.35
N SER A 177 -15.92 4.51 -13.37
CA SER A 177 -16.56 3.64 -12.39
C SER A 177 -15.92 3.72 -11.01
N ALA A 178 -16.51 3.03 -10.01
CA ALA A 178 -15.92 2.91 -8.69
C ALA A 178 -14.48 2.38 -8.71
N LEU A 179 -14.13 1.48 -9.64
CA LEU A 179 -12.75 0.99 -9.81
C LEU A 179 -11.80 2.14 -10.16
N THR A 180 -12.22 2.98 -11.11
CA THR A 180 -11.47 4.15 -11.59
C THR A 180 -11.20 5.10 -10.42
N VAL A 181 -12.24 5.46 -9.67
CA VAL A 181 -12.15 6.40 -8.54
C VAL A 181 -11.25 5.86 -7.43
N ARG A 182 -11.35 4.57 -7.10
CA ARG A 182 -10.52 3.93 -6.07
C ARG A 182 -9.03 3.92 -6.44
N LEU A 183 -8.72 3.49 -7.66
CA LEU A 183 -7.33 3.42 -8.10
C LEU A 183 -6.74 4.83 -8.27
N GLN A 184 -7.47 5.73 -8.95
CA GLN A 184 -6.97 7.08 -9.22
C GLN A 184 -6.91 7.98 -7.98
N ARG A 185 -7.52 7.59 -6.85
CA ARG A 185 -7.30 8.25 -5.56
C ARG A 185 -5.88 8.04 -5.03
N LEU A 186 -5.25 6.92 -5.36
CA LEU A 186 -3.95 6.51 -4.82
C LEU A 186 -2.84 6.54 -5.88
N TRP A 187 -3.20 6.38 -7.16
CA TRP A 187 -2.26 6.19 -8.26
C TRP A 187 -2.57 7.12 -9.43
N SER A 188 -1.54 7.72 -10.01
CA SER A 188 -1.58 8.24 -11.37
C SER A 188 -1.48 7.09 -12.35
N ILE A 189 -2.42 6.98 -13.30
CA ILE A 189 -2.54 5.84 -14.20
C ILE A 189 -2.41 6.29 -15.66
N SER A 190 -1.43 5.77 -16.37
CA SER A 190 -1.26 5.97 -17.81
C SER A 190 -1.41 4.67 -18.59
N ARG A 191 -1.96 4.78 -19.80
CA ARG A 191 -2.03 3.69 -20.77
C ARG A 191 -0.99 3.95 -21.86
N GLU A 192 0.14 3.26 -21.79
CA GLU A 192 1.33 3.57 -22.59
C GLU A 192 1.29 2.97 -24.00
N ARG A 193 0.83 1.71 -24.13
CA ARG A 193 0.87 1.00 -25.41
C ARG A 193 -0.18 -0.10 -25.49
N SER A 194 -0.94 -0.14 -26.58
CA SER A 194 -1.80 -1.28 -26.92
C SER A 194 -0.98 -2.41 -27.55
N LEU A 195 -1.33 -3.64 -27.21
CA LEU A 195 -0.68 -4.88 -27.62
C LEU A 195 -1.68 -5.74 -28.40
N GLY A 196 -1.34 -6.06 -29.65
CA GLY A 196 -2.16 -6.94 -30.49
C GLY A 196 -2.09 -8.40 -30.04
N PRO A 197 -3.12 -9.23 -30.31
CA PRO A 197 -3.16 -10.63 -29.86
C PRO A 197 -1.95 -11.48 -30.26
N GLY A 198 -1.35 -11.22 -31.43
CA GLY A 198 -0.23 -11.99 -31.96
C GLY A 198 1.07 -11.94 -31.14
N VAL A 199 1.17 -11.04 -30.15
CA VAL A 199 2.32 -11.02 -29.21
C VAL A 199 2.20 -12.04 -28.09
N PHE A 200 1.10 -12.81 -28.04
CA PHE A 200 0.85 -13.84 -27.04
C PHE A 200 0.68 -15.23 -27.69
N PHE A 201 0.83 -16.27 -26.87
CA PHE A 201 0.47 -17.64 -27.22
C PHE A 201 -0.20 -18.36 -26.03
N PRO A 202 -1.39 -18.96 -26.21
CA PRO A 202 -2.28 -18.79 -27.35
C PRO A 202 -2.68 -17.32 -27.56
N GLU A 203 -3.16 -16.98 -28.76
CA GLU A 203 -3.63 -15.62 -29.02
C GLU A 203 -4.94 -15.36 -28.26
N PRO A 204 -5.03 -14.30 -27.44
CA PRO A 204 -6.27 -13.93 -26.78
C PRO A 204 -7.31 -13.43 -27.79
N ALA A 205 -8.58 -13.53 -27.43
CA ALA A 205 -9.68 -13.05 -28.27
C ALA A 205 -9.76 -11.51 -28.37
N VAL A 206 -9.07 -10.79 -27.48
CA VAL A 206 -9.10 -9.34 -27.39
C VAL A 206 -7.70 -8.77 -27.25
N SER A 207 -7.54 -7.50 -27.64
CA SER A 207 -6.29 -6.76 -27.46
C SER A 207 -5.99 -6.50 -25.99
N SER A 208 -4.70 -6.37 -25.68
CA SER A 208 -4.20 -5.97 -24.37
C SER A 208 -3.59 -4.57 -24.41
N ALA A 209 -3.25 -4.01 -23.27
CA ALA A 209 -2.52 -2.77 -23.13
C ALA A 209 -1.58 -2.82 -21.93
N ILE A 210 -0.50 -2.05 -22.01
CA ILE A 210 0.41 -1.79 -20.89
C ILE A 210 -0.14 -0.59 -20.13
N VAL A 211 -0.42 -0.79 -18.85
CA VAL A 211 -0.78 0.27 -17.90
C VAL A 211 0.37 0.50 -16.92
N VAL A 212 0.65 1.76 -16.63
CA VAL A 212 1.64 2.19 -15.63
C VAL A 212 0.89 2.92 -14.53
N LEU A 213 1.20 2.56 -13.28
CA LEU A 213 0.65 3.16 -12.07
C LEU A 213 1.80 3.73 -11.24
N GLU A 214 1.73 5.01 -10.96
CA GLU A 214 2.67 5.74 -10.11
C GLU A 214 1.93 6.20 -8.85
N PRO A 215 2.50 6.04 -7.64
CA PRO A 215 1.85 6.53 -6.44
C PRO A 215 1.69 8.05 -6.52
N LEU A 216 0.52 8.56 -6.13
CA LEU A 216 0.32 10.00 -6.05
C LEU A 216 1.21 10.62 -4.97
N PRO A 217 1.63 11.89 -5.14
CA PRO A 217 2.33 12.60 -4.08
C PRO A 217 1.55 12.58 -2.76
N PRO A 218 2.23 12.47 -1.60
CA PRO A 218 1.58 12.66 -0.31
C PRO A 218 0.83 13.99 -0.25
N ARG A 219 -0.29 14.05 0.49
CA ARG A 219 -1.15 15.25 0.62
C ARG A 219 -1.78 15.75 -0.69
N THR A 220 -1.85 14.91 -1.74
CA THR A 220 -2.59 15.24 -2.97
C THR A 220 -4.07 15.54 -2.68
N TYR A 221 -4.65 14.82 -1.72
CA TYR A 221 -6.04 14.97 -1.29
C TYR A 221 -6.13 15.16 0.23
N PRO A 222 -7.23 15.78 0.72
CA PRO A 222 -7.48 15.87 2.16
C PRO A 222 -7.59 14.48 2.80
N PRO A 223 -7.29 14.37 4.11
CA PRO A 223 -7.39 13.11 4.83
C PRO A 223 -8.84 12.61 4.85
N VAL A 224 -9.04 11.32 4.54
CA VAL A 224 -10.33 10.65 4.66
C VAL A 224 -10.14 9.17 4.95
N ARG A 225 -10.97 8.59 5.83
CA ARG A 225 -10.86 7.17 6.18
C ARG A 225 -11.08 6.31 4.94
N ALA A 226 -10.14 5.40 4.69
CA ALA A 226 -10.17 4.54 3.51
C ALA A 226 -11.49 3.75 3.40
N ALA A 227 -11.92 3.13 4.49
CA ALA A 227 -13.16 2.36 4.55
C ALA A 227 -14.41 3.21 4.27
N PHE A 228 -14.47 4.45 4.79
CA PHE A 228 -15.60 5.35 4.57
C PHE A 228 -15.66 5.80 3.10
N PHE A 229 -14.52 6.22 2.55
CA PHE A 229 -14.43 6.57 1.13
C PHE A 229 -14.87 5.42 0.23
N ASP A 230 -14.40 4.20 0.51
CA ASP A 230 -14.74 3.01 -0.28
C ASP A 230 -16.23 2.70 -0.25
N ASP A 231 -16.87 2.85 0.91
CA ASP A 231 -18.30 2.68 1.09
C ASP A 231 -19.11 3.71 0.30
N ILE A 232 -18.80 5.02 0.41
CA ILE A 232 -19.58 6.04 -0.30
C ILE A 232 -19.43 5.91 -1.83
N VAL A 233 -18.22 5.57 -2.30
CA VAL A 233 -17.96 5.38 -3.74
C VAL A 233 -18.73 4.15 -4.23
N GLN A 234 -18.75 3.07 -3.44
CA GLN A 234 -19.57 1.90 -3.76
C GLN A 234 -21.05 2.24 -3.86
N ARG A 235 -21.59 2.97 -2.87
CA ARG A 235 -22.99 3.39 -2.84
C ARG A 235 -23.32 4.29 -4.03
N GLY A 236 -22.49 5.27 -4.33
CA GLY A 236 -22.68 6.19 -5.45
C GLY A 236 -22.74 5.51 -6.81
N PHE A 237 -21.91 4.49 -7.05
CA PHE A 237 -21.92 3.74 -8.31
C PHE A 237 -22.89 2.54 -8.32
N SER A 238 -23.69 2.33 -7.26
CA SER A 238 -24.62 1.20 -7.16
C SER A 238 -25.75 1.22 -8.22
N GLN A 239 -26.17 2.41 -8.67
CA GLN A 239 -27.24 2.58 -9.64
C GLN A 239 -26.91 3.67 -10.68
N ARG A 240 -26.26 3.27 -11.79
CA ARG A 240 -25.73 4.14 -12.85
C ARG A 240 -26.67 5.23 -13.39
N ARG A 241 -27.99 5.05 -13.33
CA ARG A 241 -28.97 6.02 -13.89
C ARG A 241 -29.56 6.95 -12.84
N LYS A 242 -29.31 6.74 -11.55
CA LYS A 242 -29.85 7.57 -10.47
C LYS A 242 -28.92 8.75 -10.16
N GLN A 243 -29.52 9.84 -9.67
CA GLN A 243 -28.80 11.00 -9.15
C GLN A 243 -28.04 10.61 -7.89
N LEU A 244 -26.82 11.11 -7.73
CA LEU A 244 -25.89 10.71 -6.68
C LEU A 244 -26.47 10.92 -5.27
N ARG A 245 -27.11 12.07 -5.01
CA ARG A 245 -27.74 12.39 -3.72
C ARG A 245 -28.73 11.33 -3.20
N ASN A 246 -29.38 10.60 -4.11
CA ASN A 246 -30.36 9.57 -3.76
C ASN A 246 -29.69 8.24 -3.36
N LEU A 247 -28.36 8.14 -3.44
CA LEU A 247 -27.60 6.93 -3.19
C LEU A 247 -26.67 7.05 -1.97
N ILE A 248 -26.25 8.26 -1.60
CA ILE A 248 -25.24 8.49 -0.54
C ILE A 248 -25.82 9.06 0.76
N GLU A 249 -27.14 9.20 0.89
CA GLU A 249 -27.82 9.62 2.13
C GLU A 249 -27.23 10.90 2.76
N ILE A 250 -27.14 11.96 1.97
CA ILE A 250 -26.68 13.29 2.42
C ILE A 250 -27.87 14.24 2.66
N GLU A 251 -27.80 15.05 3.72
CA GLU A 251 -28.79 16.09 4.00
C GLU A 251 -28.91 17.09 2.83
N PRO A 252 -30.13 17.51 2.44
CA PRO A 252 -30.34 18.40 1.29
C PRO A 252 -29.56 19.72 1.35
N GLU A 253 -29.47 20.32 2.53
CA GLU A 253 -28.76 21.58 2.78
C GLU A 253 -27.26 21.40 2.54
N LYS A 254 -26.64 20.41 3.19
CA LYS A 254 -25.21 20.07 3.02
C LYS A 254 -24.89 19.71 1.56
N TRP A 255 -25.77 18.97 0.89
CA TRP A 255 -25.61 18.65 -0.52
C TRP A 255 -25.67 19.89 -1.41
N GLY A 256 -26.61 20.80 -1.15
CA GLY A 256 -26.73 22.06 -1.88
C GLY A 256 -25.49 22.94 -1.73
N GLU A 257 -24.99 23.09 -0.50
CA GLU A 257 -23.76 23.82 -0.21
C GLU A 257 -22.54 23.21 -0.93
N TRP A 258 -22.39 21.89 -0.85
CA TRP A 258 -21.31 21.18 -1.52
C TRP A 258 -21.38 21.34 -3.05
N CYS A 259 -22.56 21.13 -3.64
CA CYS A 259 -22.78 21.33 -5.08
C CYS A 259 -22.43 22.74 -5.54
N ASN A 260 -22.84 23.76 -4.79
CA ASN A 260 -22.55 25.16 -5.10
C ASN A 260 -21.04 25.44 -5.04
N ARG A 261 -20.36 24.94 -3.99
CA ARG A 261 -18.90 25.11 -3.81
C ARG A 261 -18.10 24.50 -4.96
N HIS A 262 -18.53 23.36 -5.51
CA HIS A 262 -17.83 22.66 -6.58
C HIS A 262 -18.39 22.92 -7.99
N ALA A 263 -19.36 23.82 -8.13
CA ALA A 263 -20.07 24.09 -9.39
C ALA A 263 -20.64 22.83 -10.06
N VAL A 264 -21.20 21.92 -9.27
CA VAL A 264 -21.80 20.66 -9.72
C VAL A 264 -23.33 20.74 -9.64
N PRO A 265 -24.09 20.33 -10.67
CA PRO A 265 -25.55 20.29 -10.59
C PRO A 265 -26.03 19.35 -9.47
N PRO A 266 -27.05 19.70 -8.67
CA PRO A 266 -27.61 18.82 -7.63
C PRO A 266 -28.20 17.50 -8.17
N THR A 267 -28.43 17.43 -9.49
CA THR A 267 -28.92 16.27 -10.23
C THR A 267 -27.80 15.41 -10.83
N CYS A 268 -26.54 15.71 -10.54
CA CYS A 268 -25.40 14.97 -11.05
C CYS A 268 -25.46 13.48 -10.67
N ARG A 269 -24.78 12.66 -11.46
CA ARG A 269 -24.58 11.24 -11.20
C ARG A 269 -23.15 10.97 -10.77
N ALA A 270 -22.92 9.79 -10.22
CA ALA A 270 -21.62 9.35 -9.74
C ALA A 270 -20.51 9.50 -10.79
N GLU A 271 -20.81 9.19 -12.06
CA GLU A 271 -19.83 9.28 -13.13
C GLU A 271 -19.41 10.72 -13.48
N ASN A 272 -20.16 11.73 -13.04
CA ASN A 272 -19.85 13.12 -13.34
C ASN A 272 -18.82 13.74 -12.40
N LEU A 273 -18.60 13.15 -11.22
CA LEU A 273 -17.66 13.66 -10.23
C LEU A 273 -16.23 13.25 -10.56
N SER A 274 -15.30 14.21 -10.46
CA SER A 274 -13.87 13.93 -10.48
C SER A 274 -13.41 13.19 -9.22
N VAL A 275 -12.23 12.58 -9.26
CA VAL A 275 -11.63 11.91 -8.09
C VAL A 275 -11.46 12.90 -6.93
N ALA A 276 -10.99 14.12 -7.22
CA ALA A 276 -10.85 15.17 -6.22
C ALA A 276 -12.19 15.53 -5.55
N GLN A 277 -13.26 15.64 -6.35
CA GLN A 277 -14.60 15.88 -5.84
C GLN A 277 -15.13 14.70 -5.01
N TRP A 278 -14.84 13.46 -5.41
CA TRP A 278 -15.16 12.28 -4.60
C TRP A 278 -14.48 12.29 -3.23
N VAL A 279 -13.19 12.63 -3.19
CA VAL A 279 -12.44 12.68 -1.93
C VAL A 279 -12.90 13.82 -1.04
N ASP A 280 -13.14 15.01 -1.59
CA ASP A 280 -13.70 16.15 -0.86
C ASP A 280 -15.08 15.82 -0.26
N LEU A 281 -15.99 15.28 -1.08
CA LEU A 281 -17.31 14.85 -0.64
C LEU A 281 -17.23 13.82 0.49
N ALA A 282 -16.30 12.86 0.38
CA ALA A 282 -16.07 11.87 1.42
C ALA A 282 -15.56 12.50 2.71
N ALA A 283 -14.55 13.37 2.63
CA ALA A 283 -14.01 14.05 3.80
C ALA A 283 -15.06 14.93 4.49
N ALA A 284 -15.93 15.62 3.73
CA ALA A 284 -17.01 16.45 4.26
C ALA A 284 -18.13 15.63 4.94
N MET A 285 -18.31 14.38 4.54
CA MET A 285 -19.31 13.46 5.11
C MET A 285 -18.75 12.55 6.20
N ASP A 286 -17.43 12.49 6.37
CA ASP A 286 -16.78 11.59 7.33
C ASP A 286 -16.96 12.11 8.76
N PRO A 287 -17.77 11.45 9.61
CA PRO A 287 -18.04 11.93 10.97
C PRO A 287 -16.78 11.96 11.85
N ALA A 288 -15.76 11.14 11.53
CA ALA A 288 -14.53 11.06 12.30
C ALA A 288 -13.49 12.14 11.92
N ALA A 289 -13.71 12.88 10.83
CA ALA A 289 -12.80 13.96 10.41
C ALA A 289 -12.92 15.21 11.30
N ALA A 290 -14.03 15.38 12.02
CA ALA A 290 -14.29 16.54 12.88
C ALA A 290 -13.49 16.56 14.20
N THR A 291 -12.96 15.42 14.65
CA THR A 291 -12.36 15.26 15.99
C THR A 291 -10.91 15.77 16.08
N VAL A 292 -10.24 15.98 14.94
CA VAL A 292 -8.78 16.25 14.86
C VAL A 292 -8.43 17.71 15.22
N ALA A 293 -9.37 18.65 15.14
CA ALA A 293 -9.06 20.09 15.19
C ALA A 293 -8.85 20.67 16.62
N GLN A 294 -8.64 19.85 17.66
CA GLN A 294 -8.72 20.30 19.06
C GLN A 294 -7.44 20.02 19.91
N HIS A 295 -6.23 20.31 19.41
CA HIS A 295 -4.99 20.11 20.20
C HIS A 295 -4.23 21.40 20.59
N ASP A 296 -4.69 22.59 20.18
CA ASP A 296 -3.96 23.86 20.40
C ASP A 296 -4.04 24.39 21.85
N HIS A 297 -4.84 23.76 22.73
CA HIS A 297 -5.03 24.18 24.12
C HIS A 297 -4.62 23.14 25.17
N GLU A 298 -3.97 22.05 24.76
CA GLU A 298 -3.48 21.01 25.68
C GLU A 298 -2.35 21.56 26.57
N LEU A 299 -2.46 21.30 27.88
CA LEU A 299 -1.45 21.63 28.87
C LEU A 299 -0.76 20.35 29.32
N PHE A 300 0.57 20.32 29.23
CA PHE A 300 1.39 19.20 29.64
C PHE A 300 2.19 19.52 30.90
N ASP A 301 2.51 18.49 31.67
CA ASP A 301 3.50 18.58 32.74
C ASP A 301 4.91 18.65 32.17
N VAL A 302 5.62 19.75 32.45
CA VAL A 302 7.06 19.86 32.23
C VAL A 302 7.78 19.23 33.41
N VAL A 303 8.69 18.29 33.13
CA VAL A 303 9.37 17.49 34.15
C VAL A 303 10.88 17.68 34.17
N ASP A 304 11.51 17.33 35.29
CA ASP A 304 12.97 17.26 35.40
C ASP A 304 13.55 15.94 34.83
N GLU A 305 14.86 15.73 34.95
CA GLU A 305 15.54 14.48 34.58
C GLU A 305 15.17 13.26 35.42
N HIS A 306 14.45 13.45 36.53
CA HIS A 306 13.95 12.42 37.41
C HIS A 306 12.44 12.22 37.28
N ASN A 307 11.84 12.75 36.20
CA ASN A 307 10.41 12.67 35.91
C ASN A 307 9.53 13.31 37.00
N ARG A 308 10.01 14.35 37.70
CA ARG A 308 9.23 15.12 38.67
C ARG A 308 8.67 16.37 38.01
N VAL A 309 7.40 16.66 38.26
CA VAL A 309 6.73 17.83 37.67
C VAL A 309 7.34 19.11 38.23
N LEU A 310 7.76 20.01 37.34
CA LEU A 310 8.29 21.33 37.66
C LEU A 310 7.20 22.40 37.53
N ARG A 311 6.42 22.33 36.44
CA ARG A 311 5.32 23.26 36.11
C ARG A 311 4.49 22.67 34.96
N THR A 312 3.38 23.33 34.64
CA THR A 312 2.61 23.07 33.43
C THR A 312 2.99 24.05 32.31
N ALA A 313 2.83 23.63 31.06
CA ALA A 313 3.04 24.47 29.89
C ALA A 313 2.16 24.00 28.71
N PRO A 314 1.76 24.90 27.80
CA PRO A 314 1.05 24.51 26.60
C PRO A 314 1.93 23.68 25.67
N ARG A 315 1.32 22.74 24.93
CA ARG A 315 1.96 21.85 23.95
C ARG A 315 2.97 22.55 23.05
N CYS A 316 2.60 23.71 22.50
CA CYS A 316 3.44 24.48 21.59
C CYS A 316 4.75 24.96 22.25
N GLU A 317 4.72 25.31 23.53
CA GLU A 317 5.91 25.69 24.30
C GLU A 317 6.79 24.47 24.58
N VAL A 318 6.18 23.36 25.02
CA VAL A 318 6.89 22.12 25.32
C VAL A 318 7.66 21.61 24.11
N HIS A 319 7.00 21.52 22.96
CA HIS A 319 7.63 21.07 21.72
C HIS A 319 8.57 22.12 21.13
N GLY A 320 8.21 23.41 21.20
CA GLY A 320 9.04 24.50 20.68
C GLY A 320 10.36 24.70 21.43
N GLN A 321 10.40 24.36 22.72
CA GLN A 321 11.60 24.47 23.56
C GLN A 321 12.24 23.12 23.90
N ASN A 322 11.74 22.00 23.35
CA ASN A 322 12.18 20.64 23.66
C ASN A 322 12.20 20.35 25.18
N LEU A 323 11.18 20.82 25.90
CA LEU A 323 11.07 20.58 27.33
C LEU A 323 10.76 19.11 27.59
N ARG A 324 11.35 18.56 28.66
CA ARG A 324 11.05 17.18 29.05
C ARG A 324 9.60 17.09 29.49
N HIS A 325 8.91 16.11 28.97
CA HIS A 325 7.49 15.83 29.25
C HIS A 325 7.25 14.32 29.18
N ARG A 326 5.99 13.88 29.29
CA ARG A 326 5.62 12.47 29.36
C ARG A 326 4.75 12.07 28.18
N SER A 327 4.91 10.83 27.75
CA SER A 327 4.06 10.21 26.74
C SER A 327 3.85 8.72 27.03
N VAL A 328 2.91 8.13 26.32
CA VAL A 328 2.61 6.70 26.33
C VAL A 328 2.76 6.13 24.94
N HIS A 329 3.22 4.88 24.88
CA HIS A 329 3.20 4.09 23.66
C HIS A 329 2.46 2.78 23.94
N VAL A 330 1.51 2.42 23.08
CA VAL A 330 0.69 1.22 23.23
C VAL A 330 0.97 0.27 22.06
N LEU A 331 1.22 -1.00 22.39
CA LEU A 331 1.44 -2.09 21.45
C LEU A 331 0.25 -3.07 21.53
N ILE A 332 -0.63 -3.01 20.53
CA ILE A 332 -1.80 -3.87 20.41
C ILE A 332 -1.47 -5.08 19.55
N PHE A 333 -1.59 -6.27 20.14
CA PHE A 333 -1.42 -7.54 19.45
C PHE A 333 -2.78 -8.14 19.08
N ASN A 334 -2.83 -8.94 18.02
CA ASN A 334 -3.95 -9.84 17.79
C ASN A 334 -3.73 -11.19 18.50
N ALA A 335 -4.72 -12.08 18.43
CA ALA A 335 -4.68 -13.43 19.00
C ALA A 335 -3.62 -14.33 18.34
N ALA A 336 -3.16 -13.99 17.13
CA ALA A 336 -2.04 -14.66 16.46
C ALA A 336 -0.67 -14.15 16.93
N GLY A 337 -0.61 -13.11 17.77
CA GLY A 337 0.63 -12.52 18.26
C GLY A 337 1.29 -11.56 17.26
N GLU A 338 0.59 -11.13 16.22
CA GLU A 338 1.03 -10.05 15.32
C GLU A 338 0.78 -8.69 15.99
N LEU A 339 1.72 -7.75 15.84
CA LEU A 339 1.61 -6.38 16.36
C LEU A 339 0.93 -5.48 15.32
N LEU A 340 -0.08 -4.71 15.74
CA LEU A 340 -0.66 -3.64 14.95
C LEU A 340 0.32 -2.47 14.86
N LEU A 341 0.85 -2.20 13.67
CA LEU A 341 1.59 -0.97 13.40
C LEU A 341 0.70 0.03 12.70
N GLN A 342 0.81 1.30 13.11
CA GLN A 342 0.16 2.38 12.40
C GLN A 342 1.15 3.06 11.44
N LYS A 343 0.68 3.40 10.26
CA LYS A 343 1.39 4.29 9.35
C LYS A 343 0.91 5.72 9.61
N ARG A 344 1.82 6.58 10.06
CA ARG A 344 1.53 7.97 10.37
C ARG A 344 1.01 8.69 9.14
N SER A 345 -0.03 9.50 9.32
CA SER A 345 -0.60 10.33 8.25
C SER A 345 0.45 11.20 7.57
N ALA A 346 0.26 11.44 6.27
CA ALA A 346 1.06 12.42 5.54
C ALA A 346 0.98 13.82 6.16
N TRP A 347 -0.11 14.15 6.88
CA TRP A 347 -0.40 15.47 7.44
C TRP A 347 0.24 15.74 8.80
N LYS A 348 0.86 14.75 9.45
CA LYS A 348 1.62 14.98 10.68
C LYS A 348 2.82 15.89 10.42
N ASP A 349 3.10 16.78 11.38
CA ASP A 349 4.26 17.68 11.33
C ASP A 349 5.58 16.95 11.55
N ARG A 350 5.55 15.94 12.43
CA ARG A 350 6.73 15.13 12.79
C ARG A 350 6.60 13.72 12.25
N GLU A 351 7.65 13.29 11.56
CA GLU A 351 7.82 11.92 11.06
C GLU A 351 6.64 11.42 10.20
N PRO A 352 6.15 12.20 9.20
CA PRO A 352 5.02 11.77 8.37
C PRO A 352 5.36 10.48 7.60
N LEU A 353 4.35 9.63 7.37
CA LEU A 353 4.44 8.37 6.62
C LEU A 353 5.32 7.27 7.22
N LYS A 354 5.95 7.50 8.38
CA LYS A 354 6.68 6.46 9.11
C LYS A 354 5.74 5.51 9.84
N TRP A 355 6.21 4.29 10.08
CA TRP A 355 5.51 3.31 10.90
C TRP A 355 5.78 3.54 12.39
N ASP A 356 4.74 3.41 13.20
CA ASP A 356 4.75 3.71 14.63
C ASP A 356 3.97 2.65 15.43
N SER A 357 4.02 2.81 16.75
CA SER A 357 3.27 2.04 17.76
C SER A 357 1.77 2.10 17.48
N SER A 358 1.01 1.10 17.95
CA SER A 358 -0.42 0.98 17.67
C SER A 358 -1.21 2.22 18.07
N ALA A 359 -0.89 2.80 19.23
CA ALA A 359 -1.32 4.13 19.63
C ALA A 359 -0.18 4.83 20.38
N ALA A 360 -0.08 6.15 20.27
CA ALA A 360 0.88 6.92 21.06
C ALA A 360 0.45 8.38 21.23
N GLY A 361 0.62 8.91 22.43
CA GLY A 361 0.33 10.31 22.70
C GLY A 361 0.82 10.81 24.05
N HIS A 362 0.50 12.06 24.35
CA HIS A 362 1.04 12.79 25.50
C HIS A 362 0.13 12.64 26.72
N LEU A 363 0.70 12.81 27.91
CA LEU A 363 -0.11 12.92 29.12
C LEU A 363 -0.62 14.35 29.26
N ASP A 364 -1.91 14.49 29.56
CA ASP A 364 -2.45 15.74 30.05
C ASP A 364 -1.87 16.08 31.44
N SER A 365 -1.85 17.36 31.78
CA SER A 365 -1.43 17.84 33.10
C SER A 365 -2.20 17.12 34.23
N GLY A 366 -1.47 16.40 35.10
CA GLY A 366 -2.04 15.63 36.21
C GLY A 366 -2.64 14.27 35.84
N GLU A 367 -2.57 13.87 34.57
CA GLU A 367 -2.95 12.54 34.10
C GLU A 367 -1.88 11.50 34.50
N ASP A 368 -2.31 10.25 34.75
CA ASP A 368 -1.40 9.13 34.93
C ASP A 368 -1.21 8.35 33.63
N TYR A 369 -0.11 7.59 33.54
CA TYR A 369 0.24 6.84 32.34
C TYR A 369 -0.82 5.81 31.92
N ALA A 370 -1.53 5.18 32.87
CA ALA A 370 -2.50 4.14 32.53
C ALA A 370 -3.77 4.75 31.91
N ARG A 371 -4.23 5.89 32.44
CA ARG A 371 -5.34 6.66 31.89
C ARG A 371 -5.00 7.22 30.51
N ALA A 372 -3.81 7.80 30.36
CA ALA A 372 -3.34 8.29 29.07
C ALA A 372 -3.29 7.16 28.04
N ALA A 373 -2.72 6.00 28.39
CA ALA A 373 -2.65 4.86 27.48
C ALA A 373 -4.05 4.38 27.02
N ALA A 374 -5.02 4.33 27.93
CA ALA A 374 -6.39 3.97 27.60
C ALA A 374 -7.06 5.02 26.70
N ARG A 375 -6.92 6.31 27.02
CA ARG A 375 -7.47 7.44 26.24
C ARG A 375 -6.90 7.46 24.82
N GLU A 376 -5.58 7.43 24.68
CA GLU A 376 -4.89 7.44 23.37
C GLU A 376 -5.26 6.22 22.52
N THR A 377 -5.47 5.06 23.14
CA THR A 377 -5.97 3.86 22.43
C THR A 377 -7.38 4.09 21.89
N GLU A 378 -8.26 4.70 22.68
CA GLU A 378 -9.63 5.01 22.24
C GLU A 378 -9.65 6.10 21.16
N GLU A 379 -8.81 7.13 21.27
CA GLU A 379 -8.73 8.26 20.34
C GLU A 379 -8.09 7.87 18.98
N GLU A 380 -6.94 7.17 18.97
CA GLU A 380 -6.25 6.82 17.72
C GLU A 380 -6.80 5.55 17.06
N LEU A 381 -7.34 4.60 17.82
CA LEU A 381 -7.81 3.31 17.30
C LEU A 381 -9.32 3.10 17.38
N GLY A 382 -10.05 3.89 18.18
CA GLY A 382 -11.50 3.74 18.36
C GLY A 382 -11.88 2.50 19.19
N VAL A 383 -10.97 1.98 20.04
CA VAL A 383 -11.18 0.75 20.80
C VAL A 383 -10.71 0.88 22.25
N GLN A 384 -11.29 0.06 23.12
CA GLN A 384 -10.83 -0.10 24.51
C GLN A 384 -10.19 -1.48 24.65
N SER A 385 -9.05 -1.56 25.32
CA SER A 385 -8.33 -2.81 25.58
C SER A 385 -7.79 -2.84 27.01
N ASN A 386 -7.60 -4.04 27.55
CA ASN A 386 -6.93 -4.22 28.83
C ASN A 386 -5.41 -4.07 28.60
N LEU A 387 -4.84 -3.01 29.16
CA LEU A 387 -3.44 -2.65 28.96
C LEU A 387 -2.57 -3.07 30.14
N GLU A 388 -1.44 -3.69 29.85
CA GLU A 388 -0.42 -4.06 30.83
C GLU A 388 0.85 -3.23 30.62
N SER A 389 1.42 -2.68 31.69
CA SER A 389 2.68 -1.94 31.62
C SER A 389 3.86 -2.89 31.38
N VAL A 390 4.67 -2.57 30.38
CA VAL A 390 5.92 -3.28 30.04
C VAL A 390 7.09 -2.65 30.78
N GLY A 391 7.16 -1.32 30.81
CA GLY A 391 8.26 -0.57 31.40
C GLY A 391 8.34 0.87 30.89
N ARG A 392 9.38 1.59 31.31
CA ARG A 392 9.61 3.00 30.96
C ARG A 392 10.92 3.25 30.25
N ILE A 393 10.89 4.21 29.33
CA ILE A 393 12.03 4.73 28.60
C ILE A 393 12.31 6.14 29.11
N SER A 394 13.57 6.46 29.40
CA SER A 394 13.96 7.79 29.85
C SER A 394 13.97 8.79 28.69
N ALA A 395 13.71 10.06 29.01
CA ALA A 395 13.76 11.16 28.06
C ALA A 395 15.12 11.25 27.36
N SER A 396 15.09 11.21 26.03
CA SER A 396 16.27 11.33 25.16
C SER A 396 15.91 12.03 23.86
N ALA A 397 16.90 12.40 23.04
CA ALA A 397 16.62 12.99 21.73
C ALA A 397 15.80 12.05 20.83
N GLU A 398 16.02 10.73 20.92
CA GLU A 398 15.29 9.72 20.14
C GLU A 398 13.81 9.61 20.54
N THR A 399 13.48 9.92 21.80
CA THR A 399 12.10 10.01 22.28
C THR A 399 11.52 11.42 22.18
N GLY A 400 12.22 12.37 21.55
CA GLY A 400 11.76 13.77 21.52
C GLY A 400 11.76 14.45 22.90
N HIS A 401 12.65 14.02 23.78
CA HIS A 401 12.74 14.41 25.19
C HIS A 401 11.57 13.94 26.07
N GLU A 402 10.91 12.86 25.67
CA GLU A 402 9.76 12.30 26.38
C GLU A 402 10.14 11.13 27.28
N PHE A 403 9.60 11.11 28.51
CA PHE A 403 9.52 9.90 29.32
C PHE A 403 8.35 9.06 28.86
N VAL A 404 8.65 7.93 28.22
CA VAL A 404 7.65 7.05 27.61
C VAL A 404 7.35 5.88 28.54
N GLU A 405 6.09 5.65 28.90
CA GLU A 405 5.66 4.37 29.46
C GLU A 405 5.03 3.51 28.36
N VAL A 406 5.50 2.26 28.25
CA VAL A 406 5.09 1.33 27.20
C VAL A 406 4.07 0.36 27.76
N PHE A 407 2.96 0.22 27.06
CA PHE A 407 1.89 -0.71 27.38
C PHE A 407 1.67 -1.72 26.27
N THR A 408 1.14 -2.89 26.63
CA THR A 408 0.69 -3.91 25.67
C THR A 408 -0.77 -4.27 25.91
N GLY A 409 -1.51 -4.54 24.84
CA GLY A 409 -2.88 -5.02 24.89
C GLY A 409 -3.17 -6.03 23.78
N ILE A 410 -4.35 -6.65 23.82
CA ILE A 410 -4.82 -7.55 22.76
C ILE A 410 -6.15 -7.03 22.20
N HIS A 411 -6.27 -6.92 20.87
CA HIS A 411 -7.50 -6.52 20.20
C HIS A 411 -7.48 -6.92 18.70
N GLU A 412 -8.64 -7.30 18.14
CA GLU A 412 -8.78 -7.73 16.73
C GLU A 412 -9.32 -6.62 15.79
N GLY A 413 -9.81 -5.54 16.38
CA GLY A 413 -10.60 -4.52 15.70
C GLY A 413 -12.10 -4.79 15.82
N PRO A 414 -12.95 -4.14 15.00
CA PRO A 414 -12.58 -3.15 13.99
C PRO A 414 -11.97 -1.89 14.61
N PHE A 415 -11.06 -1.24 13.88
CA PHE A 415 -10.46 0.02 14.29
C PHE A 415 -11.09 1.20 13.53
N VAL A 416 -11.21 2.34 14.21
CA VAL A 416 -11.71 3.59 13.63
C VAL A 416 -10.58 4.63 13.71
N LEU A 417 -9.79 4.68 12.64
CA LEU A 417 -8.58 5.49 12.58
C LEU A 417 -8.89 6.95 12.20
N PRO A 418 -8.45 7.96 12.96
CA PRO A 418 -8.56 9.36 12.56
C PRO A 418 -7.65 9.62 11.35
N PRO A 419 -8.19 10.01 10.17
CA PRO A 419 -7.42 9.98 8.93
C PRO A 419 -6.34 11.07 8.83
N ALA A 420 -6.41 12.09 9.69
CA ALA A 420 -5.38 13.11 9.78
C ALA A 420 -4.20 12.69 10.66
N GLU A 421 -4.40 11.75 11.58
CA GLU A 421 -3.38 11.19 12.46
C GLU A 421 -2.75 9.93 11.84
N VAL A 422 -3.60 9.07 11.26
CA VAL A 422 -3.25 7.72 10.83
C VAL A 422 -3.65 7.51 9.37
N GLU A 423 -2.68 7.19 8.52
CA GLU A 423 -2.91 6.87 7.11
C GLU A 423 -3.55 5.47 6.98
N ALA A 424 -3.04 4.52 7.75
CA ALA A 424 -3.47 3.13 7.77
C ALA A 424 -2.91 2.41 9.00
N ALA A 425 -3.44 1.22 9.32
CA ALA A 425 -2.87 0.33 10.32
C ALA A 425 -2.91 -1.11 9.79
N GLU A 426 -1.87 -1.89 10.08
CA GLU A 426 -1.73 -3.28 9.65
C GLU A 426 -1.04 -4.11 10.72
N PHE A 427 -1.43 -5.38 10.84
CA PHE A 427 -0.79 -6.34 11.73
C PHE A 427 0.48 -6.91 11.09
N PHE A 428 1.57 -7.02 11.84
CA PHE A 428 2.83 -7.62 11.39
C PHE A 428 3.37 -8.60 12.43
N GLU A 429 3.92 -9.72 11.94
CA GLU A 429 4.66 -10.65 12.79
C GLU A 429 5.87 -9.96 13.44
N PRO A 430 6.14 -10.17 14.75
CA PRO A 430 7.31 -9.62 15.43
C PRO A 430 8.64 -9.90 14.73
N ALA A 431 8.80 -11.10 14.17
CA ALA A 431 10.01 -11.47 13.41
C ALA A 431 10.19 -10.63 12.15
N THR A 432 9.10 -10.30 11.46
CA THR A 432 9.09 -9.41 10.30
C THR A 432 9.49 -8.00 10.70
N ILE A 433 8.96 -7.47 11.81
CA ILE A 433 9.30 -6.15 12.34
C ILE A 433 10.79 -6.09 12.68
N ASP A 434 11.30 -7.12 13.37
CA ASP A 434 12.72 -7.24 13.73
C ASP A 434 13.64 -7.21 12.50
N GLN A 435 13.28 -7.93 11.45
CA GLN A 435 14.05 -7.94 10.21
C GLN A 435 13.96 -6.62 9.46
N TRP A 436 12.76 -6.03 9.38
CA TRP A 436 12.51 -4.76 8.73
C TRP A 436 13.25 -3.62 9.43
N MET A 437 13.25 -3.60 10.76
CA MET A 437 13.96 -2.58 11.51
C MET A 437 15.48 -2.68 11.36
N ARG A 438 16.02 -3.89 11.17
CA ARG A 438 17.44 -4.10 10.85
C ARG A 438 17.80 -3.65 9.44
N SER A 439 16.95 -3.91 8.45
CA SER A 439 17.24 -3.55 7.05
C SER A 439 16.97 -2.07 6.77
N ARG A 440 15.92 -1.51 7.36
CA ARG A 440 15.39 -0.17 7.06
C ARG A 440 14.87 0.54 8.31
N PRO A 441 15.72 0.86 9.29
CA PRO A 441 15.29 1.53 10.52
C PRO A 441 14.66 2.91 10.26
N GLY A 442 14.96 3.55 9.12
CA GLY A 442 14.41 4.86 8.75
C GLY A 442 12.92 4.85 8.37
N ASP A 443 12.34 3.68 8.10
CA ASP A 443 10.92 3.54 7.80
C ASP A 443 10.04 3.68 9.08
N PHE A 444 10.67 3.64 10.27
CA PHE A 444 10.01 3.67 11.56
C PHE A 444 10.24 4.98 12.32
N ALA A 445 9.25 5.41 13.09
CA ALA A 445 9.35 6.55 14.00
C ALA A 445 10.43 6.31 15.07
N PRO A 446 11.24 7.32 15.44
CA PRO A 446 12.25 7.20 16.49
C PRO A 446 11.73 6.63 17.81
N GLY A 447 10.61 7.16 18.31
CA GLY A 447 9.98 6.68 19.55
C GLY A 447 9.55 5.21 19.48
N PHE A 448 9.05 4.75 18.33
CA PHE A 448 8.71 3.34 18.15
C PHE A 448 9.94 2.43 18.20
N ARG A 449 11.08 2.84 17.62
CA ARG A 449 12.31 2.01 17.65
C ARG A 449 12.78 1.74 19.08
N GLU A 450 12.71 2.75 19.94
CA GLU A 450 13.06 2.61 21.37
C GLU A 450 12.01 1.77 22.11
N THR A 451 10.72 1.99 21.82
CA THR A 451 9.60 1.21 22.34
C THR A 451 9.72 -0.28 22.01
N TRP A 452 9.99 -0.60 20.75
CA TRP A 452 10.14 -1.96 20.27
C TRP A 452 11.36 -2.65 20.87
N ARG A 453 12.47 -1.92 21.07
CA ARG A 453 13.65 -2.43 21.76
C ARG A 453 13.32 -2.83 23.20
N LEU A 454 12.67 -1.95 23.97
CA LEU A 454 12.27 -2.24 25.35
C LEU A 454 11.33 -3.46 25.43
N TYR A 455 10.32 -3.51 24.56
CA TYR A 455 9.40 -4.65 24.49
C TYR A 455 10.15 -5.95 24.18
N SER A 456 11.00 -5.94 23.16
CA SER A 456 11.75 -7.12 22.72
C SER A 456 12.70 -7.66 23.80
N GLU A 457 13.36 -6.78 24.56
CA GLU A 457 14.22 -7.17 25.68
C GLU A 457 13.42 -7.75 26.85
N THR A 458 12.23 -7.21 27.11
CA THR A 458 11.36 -7.67 28.20
C THR A 458 10.70 -9.00 27.85
N ALA A 459 10.21 -9.15 26.62
CA ALA A 459 9.59 -10.37 26.11
C ALA A 459 10.57 -11.55 26.10
N ARG A 460 11.85 -11.32 25.77
CA ARG A 460 12.90 -12.35 25.82
C ARG A 460 13.28 -12.82 27.23
N ARG A 461 12.88 -12.09 28.27
CA ARG A 461 13.14 -12.43 29.69
C ARG A 461 11.99 -13.21 30.33
N ARG A 462 10.81 -13.20 29.72
CA ARG A 462 9.65 -14.01 30.11
C ARG A 462 9.73 -15.36 29.39
#